data_AF-A0A661N8V4-F1
#
_entry.id   AF-A0A661N8V4-F1
#
_cell.length_a   1.000
_cell.length_b   1.000
_cell.length_c   1.000
_cell.angle_alpha   90.00
_cell.angle_beta   90.00
_cell.angle_gamma   90.00
#
_symmetry.space_group_name_H-M   'P 1'
#
loop_
_entity.id
_entity.type
_entity.pdbx_description
1 polymer ?
#
loop_
_entity_poly.entity_id
_entity_poly.type
_entity_poly.pdbx_seq_one_letter_code
_entity_poly.pdbx_strand_id
1 'polypeptide(L)'
;AFCGLTAAIAGICQAAQETHGDPETGMGYELDAIAMVVLGGTSLMGGRGGIGLTLVGALTLGYLQKVLSLNAFSTETRLMLTGAIIIAAVLFQRRFSTARSESS
;
A
#
# COMPACT_ATOMS: atom_id res chain seq x y z
N ALA A 1 -10.44 21.03 -6.56
CA ALA A 1 -9.32 21.42 -7.44
C ALA A 1 -8.10 20.52 -7.24
N PHE A 2 -7.51 20.47 -6.04
CA PHE A 2 -6.31 19.67 -5.76
C PHE A 2 -6.43 18.17 -6.11
N CYS A 3 -7.52 17.50 -5.73
CA CYS A 3 -7.69 16.07 -6.01
C CYS A 3 -7.72 15.74 -7.52
N GLY A 4 -8.29 16.63 -8.34
CA GLY A 4 -8.34 16.45 -9.79
C GLY A 4 -6.97 16.63 -10.45
N LEU A 5 -6.18 17.58 -9.95
CA LEU A 5 -4.81 17.80 -10.41
C LEU A 5 -3.91 16.61 -10.05
N THR A 6 -4.00 16.11 -8.82
CA THR A 6 -3.22 14.94 -8.39
C THR A 6 -3.61 13.67 -9.14
N ALA A 7 -4.91 13.47 -9.41
CA ALA A 7 -5.38 12.33 -10.19
C ALA A 7 -4.89 12.38 -11.64
N ALA A 8 -4.91 13.56 -12.27
CA ALA A 8 -4.39 13.75 -13.62
C ALA A 8 -2.88 13.44 -13.70
N ILE A 9 -2.09 13.95 -12.75
CA ILE A 9 -0.64 13.67 -12.69
C ILE A 9 -0.37 12.17 -12.49
N ALA A 10 -1.08 11.54 -11.54
CA ALA A 10 -0.93 10.11 -11.28
C ALA A 10 -1.26 9.26 -12.53
N GLY A 11 -2.33 9.61 -13.25
CA GLY A 11 -2.72 8.94 -14.50
C GLY A 11 -1.67 9.07 -15.61
N ILE A 12 -1.06 10.25 -15.78
CA ILE A 12 0.03 10.46 -16.76
C ILE A 12 1.27 9.63 -16.38
N CYS A 13 1.66 9.59 -15.10
CA CYS A 13 2.77 8.76 -14.63
C CYS A 13 2.52 7.26 -14.81
N GLN A 14 1.28 6.81 -14.63
CA GLN A 14 0.90 5.42 -14.84
C GLN A 14 0.95 5.06 -16.33
N ALA A 15 0.39 5.92 -17.19
CA ALA A 15 0.42 5.74 -18.65
C ALA A 15 1.84 5.78 -19.23
N ALA A 16 2.78 6.48 -18.58
CA ALA A 16 4.19 6.48 -18.97
C ALA A 16 4.94 5.19 -18.55
N GLN A 17 4.46 4.48 -17.52
CA GLN A 17 5.01 3.19 -17.09
C GLN A 17 4.52 2.04 -17.97
N GLU A 18 3.22 2.01 -18.29
CA GLU A 18 2.63 0.95 -19.09
C GLU A 18 2.78 1.23 -20.58
N THR A 19 3.72 0.54 -21.23
CA THR A 19 3.95 0.68 -22.69
C THR A 19 2.90 -0.08 -23.52
N HIS A 20 2.15 -0.97 -22.89
CA HIS A 20 1.01 -1.70 -23.46
C HIS A 20 -0.21 -1.39 -22.61
N GLY A 21 -1.34 -1.03 -23.24
CA GLY A 21 -2.58 -0.75 -22.52
C GLY A 21 -3.18 -2.01 -21.94
N ASP A 22 -2.71 -2.41 -20.75
CA ASP A 22 -3.25 -3.54 -20.02
C ASP A 22 -4.53 -3.09 -19.29
N PRO A 23 -5.72 -3.64 -19.64
CA PRO A 23 -6.99 -3.23 -19.05
C PRO A 23 -7.07 -3.52 -17.54
N GLU A 24 -6.22 -4.39 -17.01
CA GLU A 24 -6.22 -4.77 -15.60
C GLU A 24 -5.37 -3.82 -14.73
N THR A 25 -4.71 -2.80 -15.31
CA THR A 25 -3.75 -1.93 -14.60
C THR A 25 -4.35 -1.23 -13.38
N GLY A 26 -5.65 -0.90 -13.38
CA GLY A 26 -6.33 -0.26 -12.25
C GLY A 26 -7.01 -1.22 -11.26
N MET A 27 -7.02 -2.52 -11.58
CA MET A 27 -7.69 -3.52 -10.75
C MET A 27 -7.00 -3.65 -9.40
N GLY A 28 -7.76 -3.49 -8.32
CA GLY A 28 -7.25 -3.61 -6.95
C GLY A 28 -6.64 -2.35 -6.34
N TYR A 29 -6.47 -1.26 -7.10
CA TYR A 29 -5.90 0.00 -6.56
C TYR A 29 -6.76 0.59 -5.44
N GLU A 30 -8.08 0.44 -5.51
CA GLU A 30 -8.99 0.86 -4.45
C GLU A 30 -8.77 0.05 -3.17
N LEU A 31 -8.64 -1.28 -3.30
CA LEU A 31 -8.43 -2.18 -2.18
C LEU A 31 -7.05 -1.98 -1.54
N ASP A 32 -6.02 -1.77 -2.37
CA ASP A 32 -4.67 -1.43 -1.91
C ASP A 32 -4.66 -0.06 -1.22
N ALA A 33 -5.39 0.94 -1.74
CA ALA A 33 -5.52 2.24 -1.10
C ALA A 33 -6.16 2.12 0.29
N ILE A 34 -7.23 1.32 0.42
CA ILE A 34 -7.85 1.03 1.71
C ILE A 34 -6.86 0.30 2.63
N ALA A 35 -6.12 -0.69 2.12
CA ALA A 35 -5.12 -1.43 2.89
C ALA A 35 -3.99 -0.53 3.40
N MET A 36 -3.48 0.40 2.58
CA MET A 36 -2.45 1.38 2.98
C MET A 36 -2.91 2.26 4.13
N VAL A 37 -4.14 2.78 4.06
CA VAL A 37 -4.73 3.67 5.07
C VAL A 37 -4.98 2.93 6.39
N VAL A 38 -5.45 1.67 6.31
CA VAL A 38 -5.70 0.82 7.49
C VAL A 38 -4.40 0.33 8.12
N LEU A 39 -3.41 -0.05 7.32
CA LEU A 39 -2.07 -0.43 7.80
C LEU A 39 -1.37 0.75 8.49
N GLY A 40 -1.61 1.98 8.01
CA GLY A 40 -1.22 3.21 8.69
C GLY A 40 -1.95 3.45 10.02
N GLY A 41 -3.08 2.78 10.30
CA GLY A 41 -3.85 2.94 11.54
C GLY A 41 -4.93 4.03 11.51
N THR A 42 -5.29 4.53 10.31
CA THR A 42 -6.37 5.50 10.14
C THR A 42 -7.74 4.81 10.27
N SER A 43 -8.63 5.38 11.09
CA SER A 43 -9.99 4.84 11.28
C SER A 43 -10.87 5.01 10.04
N LEU A 44 -11.40 3.90 9.51
CA LEU A 44 -12.40 3.90 8.43
C LEU A 44 -13.81 4.32 8.91
N MET A 45 -14.11 4.14 10.20
CA MET A 45 -15.39 4.54 10.81
C MET A 45 -15.47 6.02 11.18
N GLY A 46 -14.43 6.80 10.86
CA GLY A 46 -14.31 8.19 11.28
C GLY A 46 -13.87 8.33 12.74
N GLY A 47 -13.44 9.53 13.12
CA GLY A 47 -13.14 9.88 14.51
C GLY A 47 -11.67 10.20 14.81
N ARG A 48 -10.68 9.46 14.30
CA ARG A 48 -9.23 9.76 14.44
C ARG A 48 -8.41 9.13 13.30
N GLY A 49 -7.65 9.95 12.60
CA GLY A 49 -6.79 9.56 11.49
C GLY A 49 -5.94 10.74 11.03
N GLY A 50 -4.67 10.52 10.73
CA GLY A 50 -3.71 11.58 10.38
C GLY A 50 -3.02 11.30 9.07
N ILE A 51 -2.74 12.35 8.29
CA ILE A 51 -2.02 12.26 7.01
C ILE A 51 -0.67 11.55 7.21
N GLY A 52 0.04 11.83 8.31
CA GLY A 52 1.34 11.20 8.61
C GLY A 52 1.25 9.68 8.79
N LEU A 53 0.21 9.18 9.47
CA LEU A 53 0.00 7.74 9.66
C LEU A 53 -0.31 7.05 8.32
N THR A 54 -1.16 7.66 7.50
CA THR A 54 -1.47 7.17 6.15
C THR A 54 -0.23 7.15 5.24
N LEU A 55 0.63 8.17 5.31
CA LEU A 55 1.88 8.20 4.55
C LEU A 55 2.83 7.06 4.95
N VAL A 56 2.96 6.77 6.24
CA VAL A 56 3.76 5.63 6.73
C VAL A 56 3.19 4.31 6.21
N GLY A 57 1.87 4.13 6.24
CA GLY A 57 1.20 2.96 5.68
C GLY A 57 1.41 2.81 4.17
N ALA A 58 1.26 3.90 3.42
CA ALA A 58 1.47 3.93 1.97
C ALA A 58 2.92 3.65 1.57
N LEU A 59 3.89 4.23 2.28
CA LEU A 59 5.32 3.95 2.05
C LEU A 59 5.66 2.49 2.35
N THR A 60 5.12 1.93 3.43
CA THR A 60 5.40 0.53 3.82
C THR A 60 4.86 -0.44 2.78
N LEU A 61 3.59 -0.30 2.38
CA LEU A 61 2.99 -1.20 1.39
C LEU A 61 3.58 -1.00 -0.01
N GLY A 62 3.77 0.26 -0.43
CA GLY A 62 4.35 0.58 -1.73
C GLY A 62 5.80 0.09 -1.88
N TYR A 63 6.61 0.22 -0.82
CA TYR A 63 7.97 -0.33 -0.81
C TYR A 63 7.96 -1.85 -0.90
N LEU A 64 7.09 -2.52 -0.14
CA LEU A 64 6.95 -3.97 -0.20
C LEU A 64 6.58 -4.45 -1.62
N GLN A 65 5.60 -3.82 -2.25
CA GLN A 65 5.20 -4.13 -3.61
C GLN A 65 6.36 -3.93 -4.60
N LYS A 66 7.14 -2.85 -4.48
CA LYS A 66 8.31 -2.61 -5.33
C LYS A 66 9.41 -3.65 -5.11
N VAL A 67 9.73 -4.02 -3.86
CA VAL A 67 10.72 -5.06 -3.55
C VAL A 67 10.31 -6.41 -4.15
N LEU A 68 9.04 -6.79 -4.03
CA LEU A 68 8.55 -8.04 -4.61
C LEU A 68 8.56 -8.04 -6.14
N SER A 69 8.36 -6.86 -6.76
CA SER A 69 8.53 -6.68 -8.21
C SER A 69 9.95 -6.98 -8.68
N LEU A 70 10.94 -6.49 -7.92
CA LEU A 70 12.35 -6.59 -8.30
C LEU A 70 12.90 -8.01 -8.15
N ASN A 71 12.29 -8.85 -7.31
CA ASN A 71 12.66 -10.24 -7.14
C ASN A 71 12.17 -11.17 -8.29
N ALA A 72 11.70 -10.60 -9.40
CA ALA A 72 11.36 -11.31 -10.65
C ALA A 72 10.33 -12.44 -10.51
N PHE A 73 9.46 -12.39 -9.50
CA PHE A 73 8.33 -13.31 -9.40
C PHE A 73 7.29 -13.04 -10.49
N SER A 74 6.72 -14.10 -11.06
CA SER A 74 5.57 -14.00 -11.96
C SER A 74 4.38 -13.30 -11.28
N THR A 75 3.60 -12.52 -12.04
CA THR A 75 2.50 -11.70 -11.51
C THR A 75 1.54 -12.48 -10.61
N GLU A 76 1.19 -13.71 -11.01
CA GLU A 76 0.31 -14.59 -10.24
C GLU A 76 0.91 -14.98 -8.88
N THR A 77 2.18 -15.38 -8.85
CA THR A 77 2.88 -15.72 -7.60
C THR A 77 3.11 -14.49 -6.74
N ARG A 78 3.39 -13.32 -7.36
CA ARG A 78 3.60 -12.06 -6.66
C ARG A 78 2.35 -11.64 -5.88
N LEU A 79 1.15 -11.81 -6.43
CA LEU A 79 -0.10 -11.42 -5.77
C LEU A 79 -0.33 -12.24 -4.48
N MET A 80 -0.14 -13.56 -4.57
CA MET A 80 -0.21 -14.46 -3.40
C MET A 80 0.89 -14.17 -2.37
N LEU A 81 2.13 -13.96 -2.82
CA LEU A 81 3.25 -13.62 -1.93
C LEU A 81 3.04 -12.27 -1.24
N THR A 82 2.52 -11.28 -1.95
CA THR A 82 2.22 -9.96 -1.40
C THR A 82 1.23 -10.08 -0.26
N GLY A 83 0.12 -10.82 -0.45
CA GLY A 83 -0.84 -11.10 0.63
C GLY A 83 -0.21 -11.82 1.83
N ALA A 84 0.58 -12.86 1.58
CA ALA A 84 1.26 -13.62 2.65
C ALA A 84 2.25 -12.75 3.43
N ILE A 85 3.03 -11.91 2.74
CA ILE A 85 4.03 -11.05 3.38
C ILE A 85 3.36 -9.90 4.10
N ILE A 86 2.26 -9.34 3.60
CA ILE A 86 1.47 -8.33 4.33
C ILE A 86 0.97 -8.94 5.64
N ILE A 87 0.39 -10.15 5.62
CA ILE A 87 -0.09 -10.82 6.83
C ILE A 87 1.08 -11.06 7.81
N ALA A 88 2.21 -11.58 7.32
CA ALA A 88 3.40 -11.80 8.15
C ALA A 88 3.96 -10.49 8.73
N ALA A 89 4.07 -9.44 7.92
CA ALA A 89 4.55 -8.13 8.31
C ALA A 89 3.63 -7.47 9.32
N VAL A 90 2.30 -7.56 9.15
CA VAL A 90 1.33 -7.04 10.12
C VAL A 90 1.36 -7.83 11.42
N LEU A 91 1.48 -9.16 11.37
CA LEU A 91 1.63 -9.98 12.58
C LEU A 91 2.93 -9.66 13.33
N PHE A 92 4.03 -9.51 12.60
CA PHE A 92 5.32 -9.15 13.16
C PHE A 92 5.31 -7.71 13.70
N GLN A 93 4.77 -6.75 12.96
CA GLN A 93 4.63 -5.36 13.37
C GLN A 93 3.69 -5.22 14.55
N ARG A 94 2.60 -6.00 14.65
CA ARG A 94 1.75 -6.04 15.86
C ARG A 94 2.53 -6.54 17.05
N ARG A 95 3.29 -7.64 16.91
CA ARG A 95 4.15 -8.16 17.98
C ARG A 95 5.23 -7.15 18.39
N PHE A 96 5.79 -6.42 17.44
CA PHE A 96 6.86 -5.45 17.67
C PHE A 96 6.36 -4.09 18.17
N SER A 97 5.18 -3.65 17.76
CA SER A 97 4.53 -2.43 18.26
C SER A 97 4.06 -2.61 19.70
N THR A 98 3.68 -3.82 20.11
CA THR A 98 3.46 -4.15 21.53
C THR A 98 4.76 -4.10 22.33
N ALA A 99 5.91 -4.48 21.74
CA ALA A 99 7.23 -4.42 22.40
C ALA A 99 7.73 -2.98 22.68
N ARG A 100 7.09 -1.94 22.11
CA ARG A 100 7.38 -0.52 22.40
C ARG A 100 6.50 0.06 23.52
N SER A 101 5.43 -0.64 23.93
CA SER A 101 4.54 -0.20 25.01
C SER A 101 4.95 -0.71 26.39
N GLU A 102 6.01 -1.52 26.50
CA GLU A 102 6.59 -1.99 27.77
C GLU A 102 7.94 -1.30 28.06
N SER A 103 8.09 -0.07 27.57
CA SER A 103 9.17 0.84 27.94
C SER A 103 8.64 2.27 28.02
N SER A 104 7.55 2.48 28.76
CA SER A 104 7.26 3.76 29.38
C SER A 104 6.34 3.63 30.58
#